data_AF-A0A970XVX1-F1
#
_entry.id   AF-A0A970XVX1-F1
#
_cell.length_a   1.000
_cell.length_b   1.000
_cell.length_c   1.000
_cell.angle_alpha   90.00
_cell.angle_beta   90.00
_cell.angle_gamma   90.00
#
_symmetry.space_group_name_H-M   'P 1'
#
loop_
_entity.id
_entity.type
_entity.pdbx_description
1 polymer ?
#
loop_
_entity_poly.entity_id
_entity_poly.type
_entity_poly.pdbx_seq_one_letter_code
_entity_poly.pdbx_strand_id
1 'polypeptide(L)'
;MNRWLTVVLVVILTIGTVTNGILYFQTSEKLNDAQTKIELIEEELSSLDSEFSGLNSLVSSLENNIDGVQSDINNIEGFVSALDEDINGVQYSLAELNDNYTSLSSEVSSFADWEGIVSNIEPSITMLIVEMGDGTSYGSGMIITGDGWVLTAAHMIDGVENLSDIEFVLANGDSYGCENIYVDDELDVGFIKIDSNKTDFTAAVIGSSSDTKVGEEVMAVGHPLGLGNPPSYTTGILSAFRIAEQDGFGYIQTDAAVNGGSSGGALLNTRGELIGIISWSYVGYRDGYGYFYEEVFEGMHYAVPVDDIFPLPDDVII
;
A
#
# COMPACT_ATOMS: atom_id res chain seq x y z
N MET A 1 42.70 -133.47 -59.60
CA MET A 1 42.99 -132.14 -60.20
C MET A 1 41.85 -131.20 -59.79
N ASN A 2 42.02 -130.05 -59.17
CA ASN A 2 43.12 -129.51 -58.39
C ASN A 2 42.43 -128.91 -57.16
N ARG A 3 42.47 -129.62 -56.03
CA ARG A 3 41.81 -129.19 -54.77
C ARG A 3 42.19 -127.75 -54.41
N TRP A 4 43.36 -127.30 -54.86
CA TRP A 4 43.84 -125.92 -54.73
C TRP A 4 42.98 -124.86 -55.43
N LEU A 5 42.46 -125.11 -56.65
CA LEU A 5 41.66 -124.12 -57.39
C LEU A 5 40.27 -123.91 -56.76
N THR A 6 39.65 -125.00 -56.28
CA THR A 6 38.39 -124.95 -55.52
C THR A 6 38.60 -124.25 -54.18
N VAL A 7 39.72 -124.50 -53.50
CA VAL A 7 40.10 -123.80 -52.28
C VAL A 7 40.27 -122.29 -52.55
N VAL A 8 40.93 -121.90 -53.65
CA VAL A 8 41.11 -120.48 -54.02
C VAL A 8 39.76 -119.80 -54.33
N LEU A 9 38.85 -120.45 -55.06
CA LEU A 9 37.53 -119.90 -55.38
C LEU A 9 36.64 -119.74 -54.13
N VAL A 10 36.65 -120.75 -53.24
CA VAL A 10 35.95 -120.68 -51.95
C VAL A 10 36.54 -119.57 -51.09
N VAL A 11 37.87 -119.40 -51.09
CA VAL A 11 38.56 -118.32 -50.37
C VAL A 11 38.19 -116.94 -50.93
N ILE A 12 38.14 -116.75 -52.25
CA ILE A 12 37.73 -115.46 -52.86
C ILE A 12 36.26 -115.14 -52.55
N LEU A 13 35.36 -116.13 -52.67
CA LEU A 13 33.94 -115.96 -52.35
C LEU A 13 33.72 -115.67 -50.87
N THR A 14 34.41 -116.38 -49.98
CA THR A 14 34.33 -116.14 -48.52
C THR A 14 34.94 -114.79 -48.13
N ILE A 15 36.07 -114.39 -48.73
CA ILE A 15 36.63 -113.05 -48.51
C ILE A 15 35.67 -111.99 -49.03
N GLY A 16 35.08 -112.15 -50.23
CA GLY A 16 34.12 -111.21 -50.80
C GLY A 16 32.84 -111.06 -49.96
N THR A 17 32.26 -112.15 -49.47
CA THR A 17 31.08 -112.10 -48.60
C THR A 17 31.38 -111.53 -47.22
N VAL A 18 32.53 -111.86 -46.63
CA VAL A 18 32.99 -111.27 -45.35
C VAL A 18 33.26 -109.77 -45.52
N THR A 19 33.93 -109.37 -46.59
CA THR A 19 34.26 -107.95 -46.86
C THR A 19 33.00 -107.13 -47.12
N ASN A 20 32.06 -107.64 -47.91
CA ASN A 20 30.75 -107.00 -48.12
C ASN A 20 29.92 -106.95 -46.83
N GLY A 21 29.97 -107.99 -45.99
CA GLY A 21 29.29 -108.00 -44.69
C GLY A 21 29.87 -106.97 -43.72
N ILE A 22 31.20 -106.82 -43.67
CA ILE A 22 31.89 -105.79 -42.87
C ILE A 22 31.54 -104.39 -43.38
N LEU A 23 31.58 -104.16 -44.70
CA LEU A 23 31.16 -102.89 -45.31
C LEU A 23 29.70 -102.58 -44.99
N TYR A 24 28.79 -103.55 -45.16
CA TYR A 24 27.37 -103.37 -44.84
C TYR A 24 27.16 -103.02 -43.37
N PHE A 25 27.83 -103.73 -42.45
CA PHE A 25 27.76 -103.46 -41.02
C PHE A 25 28.30 -102.05 -40.69
N GLN A 26 29.46 -101.67 -41.21
CA GLN A 26 30.04 -100.33 -41.03
C GLN A 26 29.15 -99.23 -41.61
N THR A 27 28.49 -99.48 -42.75
CA THR A 27 27.60 -98.49 -43.36
C THR A 27 26.29 -98.36 -42.57
N SER A 28 25.76 -99.48 -42.06
CA SER A 28 24.55 -99.52 -41.22
C SER A 28 24.77 -98.83 -39.87
N GLU A 29 25.95 -99.00 -39.26
CA GLU A 29 26.31 -98.34 -38.00
C GLU A 29 26.39 -96.81 -38.19
N LYS A 30 27.04 -96.35 -39.27
CA LYS A 30 27.07 -94.93 -39.65
C LYS A 30 25.68 -94.36 -39.97
N LEU A 31 24.80 -95.15 -40.57
CA LEU A 31 23.44 -94.73 -40.90
C LEU A 31 22.59 -94.56 -39.65
N ASN A 32 22.66 -95.50 -38.70
CA ASN A 32 21.97 -95.39 -37.42
C ASN A 32 22.48 -94.19 -36.61
N ASP A 33 23.81 -93.97 -36.55
CA ASP A 33 24.40 -92.78 -35.90
C ASP A 33 23.93 -91.47 -36.54
N ALA A 34 23.82 -91.43 -37.88
CA ALA A 34 23.27 -90.28 -38.59
C ALA A 34 21.78 -90.05 -38.28
N GLN A 35 20.97 -91.11 -38.18
CA GLN A 35 19.54 -91.01 -37.83
C GLN A 35 19.34 -90.47 -36.42
N THR A 36 20.10 -90.97 -35.43
CA THR A 36 20.03 -90.47 -34.05
C THR A 36 20.43 -88.99 -33.97
N LYS A 37 21.44 -88.56 -34.74
CA LYS A 37 21.81 -87.13 -34.83
C LYS A 37 20.70 -86.28 -35.46
N ILE A 38 19.99 -86.80 -36.46
CA ILE A 38 18.85 -86.11 -37.07
C ILE A 38 17.71 -85.96 -36.04
N GLU A 39 17.37 -87.02 -35.31
CA GLU A 39 16.33 -86.95 -34.27
C GLU A 39 16.67 -85.92 -33.17
N LEU A 40 17.93 -85.85 -32.74
CA LEU A 40 18.39 -84.84 -31.78
C LEU A 40 18.27 -83.41 -32.33
N ILE A 41 18.62 -83.21 -33.61
CA ILE A 41 18.48 -81.91 -34.27
C ILE A 41 17.00 -81.51 -34.41
N GLU A 42 16.12 -82.46 -34.72
CA GLU A 42 14.67 -82.21 -34.80
C GLU A 42 14.08 -81.83 -33.43
N GLU A 43 14.56 -82.45 -32.35
CA GLU A 43 14.20 -82.09 -30.97
C GLU A 43 14.69 -80.68 -30.61
N GLU A 44 15.96 -80.36 -30.92
CA GLU A 44 16.52 -79.01 -30.73
C GLU A 44 15.73 -77.94 -31.52
N LEU A 45 15.36 -78.24 -32.77
CA LEU A 45 14.55 -77.34 -33.62
C LEU A 45 13.15 -77.12 -33.04
N SER A 46 12.50 -78.19 -32.54
CA SER A 46 11.20 -78.06 -31.91
C SER A 46 11.25 -77.22 -30.62
N SER A 47 12.33 -77.34 -29.84
CA SER A 47 12.56 -76.50 -28.66
C SER A 47 12.75 -75.03 -29.06
N LEU A 48 13.53 -74.78 -30.11
CA LEU A 48 13.79 -73.43 -30.61
C LEU A 48 12.52 -72.74 -31.13
N ASP A 49 11.64 -73.47 -31.82
CA ASP A 49 10.33 -72.95 -32.27
C ASP A 49 9.42 -72.54 -31.08
N SER A 50 9.48 -73.30 -29.99
CA SER A 50 8.77 -72.97 -28.75
C SER A 50 9.32 -71.69 -28.12
N GLU A 51 10.65 -71.55 -28.04
CA GLU A 51 11.30 -70.33 -27.54
C GLU A 51 10.97 -69.11 -28.41
N PHE A 52 10.99 -69.26 -29.74
CA PHE A 52 10.64 -68.18 -30.67
C PHE A 52 9.18 -67.74 -30.54
N SER A 53 8.26 -68.69 -30.34
CA SER A 53 6.85 -68.40 -30.06
C SER A 53 6.67 -67.65 -28.73
N GLY A 54 7.42 -68.04 -27.70
CA GLY A 54 7.48 -67.33 -26.43
C GLY A 54 8.00 -65.89 -26.58
N LEU A 55 9.07 -65.70 -27.37
CA LEU A 55 9.62 -64.39 -27.66
C LEU A 55 8.62 -63.49 -28.40
N ASN A 56 7.89 -64.02 -29.39
CA ASN A 56 6.85 -63.25 -30.08
C ASN A 56 5.73 -62.81 -29.13
N SER A 57 5.31 -63.66 -28.20
CA SER A 57 4.32 -63.29 -27.18
C SER A 57 4.83 -62.16 -26.27
N LEU A 58 6.11 -62.22 -25.87
CA LEU A 58 6.75 -61.15 -25.10
C LEU A 58 6.83 -59.83 -25.90
N VAL A 59 7.15 -59.90 -27.20
CA VAL A 59 7.17 -58.73 -28.08
C VAL A 59 5.79 -58.08 -28.15
N SER A 60 4.73 -58.86 -28.38
CA SER A 60 3.37 -58.31 -28.40
C SER A 60 2.93 -57.72 -27.05
N SER A 61 3.37 -58.31 -25.93
CA SER A 61 3.12 -57.73 -24.60
C SER A 61 3.85 -56.39 -24.42
N LEU A 62 5.10 -56.28 -24.87
CA LEU A 62 5.86 -55.03 -24.85
C LEU A 62 5.23 -53.96 -25.74
N GLU A 63 4.76 -54.31 -26.93
CA GLU A 63 4.04 -53.38 -27.82
C GLU A 63 2.79 -52.81 -27.15
N ASN A 64 1.96 -53.65 -26.51
CA ASN A 64 0.77 -53.18 -25.77
C ASN A 64 1.13 -52.26 -24.60
N ASN A 65 2.23 -52.55 -23.89
CA ASN A 65 2.70 -51.68 -22.81
C ASN A 65 3.21 -50.33 -23.34
N ILE A 66 3.89 -50.33 -24.49
CA ILE A 66 4.35 -49.10 -25.16
C ILE A 66 3.15 -48.24 -25.55
N ASP A 67 2.10 -48.84 -26.12
CA ASP A 67 0.88 -48.12 -26.48
C ASP A 67 0.19 -47.52 -25.25
N GLY A 68 0.13 -48.27 -24.14
CA GLY A 68 -0.39 -47.78 -22.87
C GLY A 68 0.39 -46.59 -22.33
N VAL A 69 1.72 -46.68 -22.31
CA VAL A 69 2.60 -45.59 -21.87
C VAL A 69 2.45 -44.37 -22.79
N GLN A 70 2.30 -44.56 -24.10
CA GLN A 70 2.08 -43.45 -25.03
C GLN A 70 0.74 -42.76 -24.77
N SER A 71 -0.32 -43.51 -24.44
CA SER A 71 -1.60 -42.94 -24.03
C SER A 71 -1.47 -42.13 -22.74
N ASP A 72 -0.73 -42.63 -21.75
CA ASP A 72 -0.49 -41.92 -20.49
C ASP A 72 0.30 -40.62 -20.72
N ILE A 73 1.31 -40.64 -21.59
CA ILE A 73 2.06 -39.45 -21.99
C ILE A 73 1.13 -38.39 -22.57
N ASN A 74 0.27 -38.76 -23.52
CA ASN A 74 -0.66 -37.82 -24.15
C ASN A 74 -1.64 -37.20 -23.13
N ASN A 75 -2.10 -37.99 -22.15
CA ASN A 75 -2.96 -37.49 -21.07
C ASN A 75 -2.21 -36.49 -20.18
N ILE A 76 -0.95 -36.78 -19.84
CA ILE A 76 -0.09 -35.89 -19.05
C ILE A 76 0.16 -34.57 -19.79
N GLU A 77 0.46 -34.61 -21.09
CA GLU A 77 0.64 -33.41 -21.91
C GLU A 77 -0.62 -32.53 -21.91
N GLY A 78 -1.81 -33.14 -21.95
CA GLY A 78 -3.08 -32.43 -21.80
C GLY A 78 -3.22 -31.74 -20.45
N PHE A 79 -2.88 -32.42 -19.35
CA PHE A 79 -2.91 -31.81 -18.01
C PHE A 79 -1.91 -30.68 -17.85
N VAL A 80 -0.69 -30.83 -18.38
CA VAL A 80 0.33 -29.78 -18.36
C VAL A 80 -0.16 -28.55 -19.11
N SER A 81 -0.79 -28.74 -20.28
CA SER A 81 -1.33 -27.63 -21.06
C SER A 81 -2.45 -26.88 -20.33
N ALA A 82 -3.33 -27.60 -19.63
CA ALA A 82 -4.38 -26.98 -18.82
C ALA A 82 -3.80 -26.21 -17.62
N LEU A 83 -2.78 -26.76 -16.95
CA LEU A 83 -2.08 -26.08 -15.86
C LEU A 83 -1.37 -24.80 -16.34
N ASP A 84 -0.79 -24.81 -17.54
CA ASP A 84 -0.19 -23.60 -18.12
C ASP A 84 -1.24 -22.51 -18.36
N GLU A 85 -2.44 -22.87 -18.82
CA GLU A 85 -3.57 -21.93 -18.97
C GLU A 85 -4.00 -21.35 -17.63
N ASP A 86 -4.17 -22.19 -16.60
CA ASP A 86 -4.49 -21.77 -15.24
C ASP A 86 -3.41 -20.84 -14.65
N ILE A 87 -2.12 -21.17 -14.82
CA ILE A 87 -0.99 -20.34 -14.37
C ILE A 87 -1.04 -18.97 -15.04
N ASN A 88 -1.27 -18.91 -16.35
CA ASN A 88 -1.39 -17.66 -17.07
C ASN A 88 -2.58 -16.84 -16.54
N GLY A 89 -3.73 -17.48 -16.30
CA GLY A 89 -4.91 -16.82 -15.73
C GLY A 89 -4.66 -16.21 -14.34
N VAL A 90 -3.94 -16.93 -13.48
CA VAL A 90 -3.52 -16.44 -12.16
C VAL A 90 -2.56 -15.26 -12.28
N GLN A 91 -1.60 -15.31 -13.21
CA GLN A 91 -0.66 -14.20 -13.45
C GLN A 91 -1.37 -12.92 -13.89
N TYR A 92 -2.37 -13.02 -14.77
CA TYR A 92 -3.19 -11.85 -15.17
C TYR A 92 -3.96 -11.26 -13.99
N SER A 93 -4.60 -12.13 -13.19
CA SER A 93 -5.35 -11.70 -12.01
C SER A 93 -4.46 -11.01 -10.97
N LEU A 94 -3.23 -11.49 -10.80
CA LEU A 94 -2.26 -10.88 -9.89
C LEU A 94 -1.80 -9.50 -10.37
N ALA A 95 -1.59 -9.33 -11.67
CA ALA A 95 -1.22 -8.04 -12.25
C ALA A 95 -2.33 -7.00 -12.02
N GLU A 96 -3.59 -7.35 -12.30
CA GLU A 96 -4.74 -6.48 -12.07
C GLU A 96 -4.89 -6.11 -10.58
N LEU A 97 -4.70 -7.08 -9.68
CA LEU A 97 -4.76 -6.82 -8.24
C LEU A 97 -3.64 -5.86 -7.80
N ASN A 98 -2.44 -5.97 -8.36
CA ASN A 98 -1.33 -5.09 -8.05
C ASN A 98 -1.57 -3.65 -8.55
N ASP A 99 -2.18 -3.49 -9.72
CA ASP A 99 -2.56 -2.17 -10.25
C ASP A 99 -3.66 -1.52 -9.39
N ASN A 100 -4.65 -2.31 -8.97
CA ASN A 100 -5.70 -1.86 -8.04
C ASN A 100 -5.12 -1.47 -6.68
N TYR A 101 -4.21 -2.28 -6.13
CA TYR A 101 -3.53 -1.97 -4.88
C TYR A 101 -2.72 -0.67 -4.96
N THR A 102 -1.97 -0.48 -6.04
CA THR A 102 -1.18 0.73 -6.26
C THR A 102 -2.08 1.97 -6.35
N SER A 103 -3.18 1.87 -7.09
CA SER A 103 -4.15 2.95 -7.24
C SER A 103 -4.80 3.30 -5.90
N LEU A 104 -5.29 2.29 -5.17
CA LEU A 104 -5.89 2.50 -3.85
C LEU A 104 -4.89 3.07 -2.84
N SER A 105 -3.65 2.59 -2.84
CA SER A 105 -2.59 3.13 -1.99
C SER A 105 -2.35 4.60 -2.28
N SER A 106 -2.34 5.01 -3.55
CA SER A 106 -2.15 6.41 -3.92
C SER A 106 -3.32 7.30 -3.48
N GLU A 107 -4.55 6.78 -3.56
CA GLU A 107 -5.76 7.48 -3.15
C GLU A 107 -5.80 7.64 -1.62
N VAL A 108 -5.48 6.58 -0.87
CA VAL A 108 -5.39 6.62 0.59
C VAL A 108 -4.31 7.60 1.05
N SER A 109 -3.15 7.62 0.41
CA SER A 109 -2.07 8.56 0.73
C SER A 109 -2.36 10.01 0.33
N SER A 110 -3.46 10.27 -0.39
CA SER A 110 -3.87 11.64 -0.74
C SER A 110 -4.71 12.32 0.33
N PHE A 111 -5.29 11.56 1.28
CA PHE A 111 -5.99 12.12 2.43
C PHE A 111 -5.01 12.76 3.41
N ALA A 112 -5.45 13.81 4.09
CA ALA A 112 -4.65 14.51 5.09
C ALA A 112 -4.36 13.62 6.30
N ASP A 113 -3.09 13.59 6.73
CA ASP A 113 -2.66 12.98 7.99
C ASP A 113 -2.91 13.96 9.14
N TRP A 114 -4.19 14.14 9.50
CA TRP A 114 -4.57 15.10 10.54
C TRP A 114 -3.94 14.79 11.90
N GLU A 115 -3.72 13.52 12.25
CA GLU A 115 -3.04 13.14 13.49
C GLU A 115 -1.58 13.62 13.49
N GLY A 116 -0.84 13.33 12.41
CA GLY A 116 0.54 13.79 12.25
C GLY A 116 0.65 15.31 12.21
N ILE A 117 -0.28 15.99 11.54
CA ILE A 117 -0.35 17.46 11.50
C ILE A 117 -0.56 18.02 12.90
N VAL A 118 -1.57 17.53 13.63
CA VAL A 118 -1.87 17.96 15.01
C VAL A 118 -0.65 17.81 15.92
N SER A 119 0.03 16.67 15.87
CA SER A 119 1.23 16.44 16.68
C SER A 119 2.36 17.43 16.38
N ASN A 120 2.44 17.97 15.16
CA ASN A 120 3.50 18.90 14.78
C ASN A 120 3.16 20.36 15.13
N ILE A 121 1.88 20.75 15.02
CA ILE A 121 1.43 22.13 15.23
C ILE A 121 1.10 22.44 16.70
N GLU A 122 0.75 21.44 17.51
CA GLU A 122 0.24 21.62 18.88
C GLU A 122 1.16 22.50 19.74
N PRO A 123 2.50 22.36 19.71
CA PRO A 123 3.39 23.21 20.50
C PRO A 123 3.40 24.69 20.06
N SER A 124 2.89 25.00 18.87
CA SER A 124 2.79 26.37 18.34
C SER A 124 1.47 27.05 18.72
N ILE A 125 0.51 26.33 19.31
CA ILE A 125 -0.82 26.87 19.62
C ILE A 125 -0.87 27.34 21.08
N THR A 126 -1.41 28.53 21.29
CA THR A 126 -1.49 29.17 22.61
C THR A 126 -2.93 29.48 22.96
N MET A 127 -3.32 29.20 24.20
CA MET A 127 -4.48 29.83 24.79
C MET A 127 -4.10 31.25 25.21
N LEU A 128 -4.91 32.22 24.82
CA LEU A 128 -4.77 33.61 25.24
C LEU A 128 -5.79 33.87 26.36
N ILE A 129 -5.31 34.39 27.49
CA ILE A 129 -6.13 34.80 28.62
C ILE A 129 -5.91 36.30 28.79
N VAL A 130 -7.00 37.06 28.80
CA VAL A 130 -6.97 38.52 28.97
C VAL A 130 -7.86 38.91 30.14
N GLU A 131 -7.25 39.45 31.18
CA GLU A 131 -7.96 39.99 32.33
C GLU A 131 -8.47 41.40 32.02
N MET A 132 -9.75 41.62 32.26
CA MET A 132 -10.42 42.92 32.10
C MET A 132 -11.02 43.34 33.44
N GLY A 133 -11.30 44.65 33.59
CA GLY A 133 -11.76 45.22 34.86
C GLY A 133 -13.03 44.58 35.45
N ASP A 134 -13.86 43.92 34.64
CA ASP A 134 -15.10 43.26 35.05
C ASP A 134 -15.17 41.75 34.72
N GLY A 135 -14.10 41.13 34.22
CA GLY A 135 -14.07 39.70 33.91
C GLY A 135 -12.82 39.24 33.16
N THR A 136 -12.82 37.98 32.72
CA THR A 136 -11.71 37.36 31.98
C THR A 136 -12.21 36.94 30.60
N SER A 137 -11.45 37.25 29.56
CA SER A 137 -11.68 36.77 28.20
C SER A 137 -10.68 35.69 27.83
N TYR A 138 -11.16 34.73 27.04
CA TYR A 138 -10.37 33.63 26.52
C TYR A 138 -10.37 33.71 25.01
N GLY A 139 -9.18 33.57 24.44
CA GLY A 139 -8.94 33.52 23.00
C GLY A 139 -7.88 32.48 22.68
N SER A 140 -7.47 32.49 21.43
CA SER A 140 -6.44 31.62 20.89
C SER A 140 -5.34 32.44 20.23
N GLY A 141 -4.20 31.82 20.02
CA GLY A 141 -3.10 32.38 19.26
C GLY A 141 -2.25 31.29 18.65
N MET A 142 -1.43 31.66 17.67
CA MET A 142 -0.45 30.78 17.06
C MET A 142 0.92 31.44 17.03
N ILE A 143 1.92 30.77 17.58
CA ILE A 143 3.32 31.21 17.52
C ILE A 143 3.79 31.14 16.07
N ILE A 144 4.29 32.27 15.55
CA ILE A 144 4.73 32.42 14.16
C ILE A 144 6.25 32.61 14.03
N THR A 145 6.97 32.82 15.14
CA THR A 145 8.44 32.92 15.15
C THR A 145 9.06 32.15 16.30
N GLY A 146 10.31 31.69 16.11
CA GLY A 146 11.03 30.93 17.13
C GLY A 146 11.35 31.74 18.39
N ASP A 147 11.40 33.06 18.29
CA ASP A 147 11.57 33.97 19.42
C ASP A 147 10.25 34.36 20.09
N GLY A 148 9.10 33.82 19.68
CA GLY A 148 7.86 33.89 20.44
C GLY A 148 6.92 35.04 20.07
N TRP A 149 6.91 35.47 18.81
CA TRP A 149 5.77 36.25 18.30
C TRP A 149 4.57 35.34 18.07
N VAL A 150 3.42 35.76 18.56
CA VAL A 150 2.13 35.08 18.48
C VAL A 150 1.18 35.92 17.66
N LEU A 151 0.51 35.28 16.71
CA LEU A 151 -0.58 35.87 15.94
C LEU A 151 -1.92 35.54 16.62
N THR A 152 -2.80 36.52 16.74
CA THR A 152 -4.14 36.40 17.32
C THR A 152 -5.12 37.36 16.61
N ALA A 153 -6.37 37.43 17.05
CA ALA A 153 -7.34 38.40 16.57
C ALA A 153 -7.22 39.71 17.35
N ALA A 154 -7.31 40.86 16.68
CA ALA A 154 -7.14 42.17 17.30
C ALA A 154 -8.16 42.41 18.43
N HIS A 155 -9.43 42.06 18.20
CA HIS A 155 -10.49 42.23 19.21
C HIS A 155 -10.25 41.43 20.50
N MET A 156 -9.30 40.47 20.51
CA MET A 156 -8.95 39.76 21.74
C MET A 156 -8.09 40.57 22.69
N ILE A 157 -7.39 41.57 22.18
CA ILE A 157 -6.52 42.47 22.94
C ILE A 157 -6.96 43.93 22.85
N ASP A 158 -8.13 44.19 22.26
CA ASP A 158 -8.77 45.50 22.31
C ASP A 158 -9.09 45.90 23.76
N GLY A 159 -8.83 47.16 24.10
CA GLY A 159 -9.06 47.70 25.44
C GLY A 159 -8.08 47.25 26.54
N VAL A 160 -7.04 46.49 26.22
CA VAL A 160 -6.01 46.12 27.21
C VAL A 160 -5.18 47.34 27.61
N GLU A 161 -5.28 47.75 28.87
CA GLU A 161 -4.54 48.90 29.41
C GLU A 161 -3.13 48.53 29.91
N ASN A 162 -2.92 47.30 30.42
CA ASN A 162 -1.62 46.84 30.91
C ASN A 162 -1.26 45.47 30.32
N LEU A 163 -0.02 45.32 29.85
CA LEU A 163 0.48 44.05 29.31
C LEU A 163 0.48 42.90 30.34
N SER A 164 0.51 43.23 31.64
CA SER A 164 0.39 42.25 32.73
C SER A 164 -0.96 41.55 32.78
N ASP A 165 -1.95 42.08 32.08
CA ASP A 165 -3.30 41.53 32.02
C ASP A 165 -3.42 40.44 30.94
N ILE A 166 -2.35 40.18 30.18
CA ILE A 166 -2.27 39.14 29.15
C ILE A 166 -1.40 37.98 29.62
N GLU A 167 -1.95 36.77 29.55
CA GLU A 167 -1.26 35.50 29.79
C GLU A 167 -1.45 34.55 28.59
N PHE A 168 -0.37 33.86 28.23
CA PHE A 168 -0.37 32.78 27.26
C PHE A 168 -0.18 31.45 27.96
N VAL A 169 -0.99 30.45 27.62
CA VAL A 169 -0.79 29.07 28.07
C VAL A 169 -0.53 28.18 26.86
N LEU A 170 0.64 27.57 26.80
CA LEU A 170 1.02 26.64 25.73
C LEU A 170 0.43 25.25 26.00
N ALA A 171 0.37 24.40 24.97
CA ALA A 171 -0.16 23.04 25.08
C ALA A 171 0.54 22.17 26.14
N ASN A 172 1.82 22.42 26.42
CA ASN A 172 2.58 21.75 27.47
C ASN A 172 2.24 22.23 28.91
N GLY A 173 1.40 23.25 29.04
CA GLY A 173 0.99 23.86 30.31
C GLY A 173 1.90 24.97 30.81
N ASP A 174 2.95 25.35 30.05
CA ASP A 174 3.77 26.50 30.39
C ASP A 174 2.98 27.80 30.17
N SER A 175 3.09 28.71 31.15
CA SER A 175 2.48 30.04 31.08
C SER A 175 3.52 31.13 30.87
N TYR A 176 3.19 32.14 30.08
CA TYR A 176 4.02 33.31 29.84
C TYR A 176 3.22 34.61 29.86
N GLY A 177 3.86 35.71 30.24
CA GLY A 177 3.28 37.04 30.10
C GLY A 177 3.48 37.63 28.70
N CYS A 178 3.07 38.89 28.56
CA CYS A 178 3.21 39.68 27.34
C CYS A 178 4.31 40.76 27.49
N GLU A 179 5.23 40.82 26.52
CA GLU A 179 6.27 41.85 26.44
C GLU A 179 5.86 43.03 25.55
N ASN A 180 5.14 42.76 24.45
CA ASN A 180 4.81 43.77 23.45
C ASN A 180 3.58 43.37 22.63
N ILE A 181 2.87 44.36 22.08
CA ILE A 181 1.68 44.17 21.25
C ILE A 181 1.77 45.09 20.02
N TYR A 182 1.36 44.56 18.88
CA TYR A 182 1.00 45.32 17.69
C TYR A 182 -0.41 44.90 17.24
N VAL A 183 -1.22 45.85 16.80
CA VAL A 183 -2.60 45.58 16.36
C VAL A 183 -2.84 46.25 15.01
N ASP A 184 -3.48 45.50 14.12
CA ASP A 184 -4.17 46.01 12.94
C ASP A 184 -5.68 45.84 13.14
N ASP A 185 -6.34 46.91 13.59
CA ASP A 185 -7.78 46.92 13.87
C ASP A 185 -8.62 46.77 12.59
N GLU A 186 -8.08 47.18 11.43
CA GLU A 186 -8.80 47.11 10.16
C GLU A 186 -8.90 45.65 9.68
N LEU A 187 -7.81 44.89 9.82
CA LEU A 187 -7.78 43.46 9.49
C LEU A 187 -8.30 42.54 10.59
N ASP A 188 -8.50 43.06 11.80
CA ASP A 188 -8.76 42.28 13.03
C ASP A 188 -7.63 41.29 13.37
N VAL A 189 -6.38 41.75 13.26
CA VAL A 189 -5.18 40.93 13.53
C VAL A 189 -4.29 41.57 14.59
N GLY A 190 -3.89 40.78 15.59
CA GLY A 190 -2.98 41.16 16.65
C GLY A 190 -1.70 40.34 16.66
N PHE A 191 -0.58 40.98 16.91
CA PHE A 191 0.72 40.34 17.14
C PHE A 191 1.13 40.59 18.58
N ILE A 192 1.48 39.54 19.29
CA ILE A 192 1.89 39.64 20.69
C ILE A 192 3.23 38.95 20.89
N LYS A 193 4.12 39.60 21.63
CA LYS A 193 5.42 39.06 21.99
C LYS A 193 5.32 38.38 23.35
N ILE A 194 5.65 37.09 23.40
CA ILE A 194 5.78 36.34 24.65
C ILE A 194 6.93 36.92 25.48
N ASP A 195 6.69 37.24 26.75
CA ASP A 195 7.73 37.66 27.72
C ASP A 195 8.59 36.43 28.10
N SER A 196 9.62 36.19 27.31
CA SER A 196 10.57 35.10 27.52
C SER A 196 11.90 35.38 26.84
N ASN A 197 12.98 34.86 27.42
CA ASN A 197 14.31 34.84 26.79
C ASN A 197 14.50 33.63 25.85
N LYS A 198 13.47 32.82 25.64
CA LYS A 198 13.51 31.63 24.80
C LYS A 198 13.48 32.02 23.31
N THR A 199 14.30 31.35 22.49
CA THR A 199 14.40 31.63 21.05
C THR A 199 14.19 30.40 20.17
N ASP A 200 13.67 29.33 20.75
CA ASP A 200 13.39 28.03 20.12
C ASP A 200 11.94 27.58 20.39
N PHE A 201 11.00 28.52 20.38
CA PHE A 201 9.58 28.17 20.29
C PHE A 201 9.31 27.44 18.96
N THR A 202 8.40 26.46 18.99
CA THR A 202 7.90 25.86 17.77
C THR A 202 7.03 26.90 17.07
N ALA A 203 7.46 27.34 15.89
CA ALA A 203 6.73 28.27 15.06
C ALA A 203 5.86 27.52 14.05
N ALA A 204 4.69 28.08 13.75
CA ALA A 204 3.87 27.62 12.65
C ALA A 204 4.58 27.78 11.31
N VAL A 205 4.34 26.84 10.40
CA VAL A 205 4.73 27.01 9.01
C VAL A 205 3.69 27.89 8.34
N ILE A 206 4.13 29.05 7.84
CA ILE A 206 3.26 29.98 7.12
C ILE A 206 3.05 29.47 5.69
N GLY A 207 1.79 29.26 5.30
CA GLY A 207 1.40 28.87 3.95
C GLY A 207 1.10 30.09 3.07
N SER A 208 0.32 29.86 2.01
CA SER A 208 -0.30 30.94 1.24
C SER A 208 -1.79 30.67 1.09
N SER A 209 -2.60 31.67 1.44
CA SER A 209 -4.06 31.62 1.23
C SER A 209 -4.44 31.67 -0.26
N SER A 210 -3.62 32.29 -1.09
CA SER A 210 -3.84 32.44 -2.54
C SER A 210 -3.65 31.13 -3.31
N ASP A 211 -2.89 30.19 -2.73
CA ASP A 211 -2.70 28.84 -3.24
C ASP A 211 -3.84 27.89 -2.86
N THR A 212 -4.76 28.31 -1.98
CA THR A 212 -5.90 27.50 -1.53
C THR A 212 -7.11 27.62 -2.45
N LYS A 213 -8.00 26.63 -2.39
CA LYS A 213 -9.21 26.59 -3.24
C LYS A 213 -10.45 26.22 -2.46
N VAL A 214 -11.58 26.73 -2.94
CA VAL A 214 -12.90 26.32 -2.46
C VAL A 214 -13.08 24.81 -2.61
N GLY A 215 -13.46 24.15 -1.52
CA GLY A 215 -13.62 22.71 -1.42
C GLY A 215 -12.39 21.96 -0.88
N GLU A 216 -11.25 22.63 -0.66
CA GLU A 216 -10.11 22.00 0.03
C GLU A 216 -10.43 21.77 1.51
N GLU A 217 -9.98 20.64 2.06
CA GLU A 217 -10.08 20.38 3.48
C GLU A 217 -9.21 21.36 4.27
N VAL A 218 -9.74 21.81 5.40
CA VAL A 218 -9.06 22.71 6.33
C VAL A 218 -9.31 22.27 7.76
N MET A 219 -8.44 22.70 8.66
CA MET A 219 -8.59 22.52 10.10
C MET A 219 -8.59 23.86 10.80
N ALA A 220 -9.65 24.13 11.57
CA ALA A 220 -9.70 25.22 12.52
C ALA A 220 -9.17 24.73 13.88
N VAL A 221 -8.32 25.53 14.51
CA VAL A 221 -7.68 25.19 15.77
C VAL A 221 -7.75 26.36 16.75
N GLY A 222 -8.15 26.08 17.98
CA GLY A 222 -8.16 27.06 19.05
C GLY A 222 -8.66 26.50 20.38
N HIS A 223 -8.90 27.38 21.34
CA HIS A 223 -9.32 27.07 22.70
C HIS A 223 -10.76 27.58 22.96
N PRO A 224 -11.78 26.93 22.38
CA PRO A 224 -13.15 27.36 22.55
C PRO A 224 -13.53 27.38 24.03
N LEU A 225 -14.19 28.46 24.45
CA LEU A 225 -14.71 28.72 25.80
C LEU A 225 -13.64 28.67 26.91
N GLY A 226 -12.34 28.71 26.56
CA GLY A 226 -11.27 28.60 27.54
C GLY A 226 -11.25 27.26 28.29
N LEU A 227 -11.67 26.16 27.66
CA LEU A 227 -11.80 24.82 28.30
C LEU A 227 -10.49 24.19 28.79
N GLY A 228 -9.37 24.89 28.70
CA GLY A 228 -8.03 24.40 29.00
C GLY A 228 -7.39 23.69 27.81
N ASN A 229 -6.26 23.04 28.08
CA ASN A 229 -5.60 22.15 27.13
C ASN A 229 -6.22 20.74 27.15
N PRO A 230 -6.11 19.99 26.06
CA PRO A 230 -5.55 20.39 24.76
C PRO A 230 -6.48 21.37 24.00
N PRO A 231 -5.98 22.12 23.00
CA PRO A 231 -6.84 22.89 22.10
C PRO A 231 -7.83 21.97 21.37
N SER A 232 -8.89 22.56 20.84
CA SER A 232 -9.85 21.89 19.96
C SER A 232 -9.39 21.98 18.52
N TYR A 233 -9.46 20.85 17.82
CA TYR A 233 -9.16 20.71 16.41
C TYR A 233 -10.43 20.29 15.68
N THR A 234 -10.90 21.09 14.74
CA THR A 234 -12.13 20.83 13.99
C THR A 234 -11.84 20.90 12.51
N THR A 235 -12.27 19.91 11.75
CA THR A 235 -12.08 19.88 10.30
C THR A 235 -13.34 20.30 9.58
N GLY A 236 -13.15 20.82 8.38
CA GLY A 236 -14.19 21.22 7.44
C GLY A 236 -13.55 21.47 6.08
N ILE A 237 -14.18 22.31 5.28
CA ILE A 237 -13.66 22.76 4.00
C ILE A 237 -13.52 24.28 3.96
N LEU A 238 -12.68 24.76 3.05
CA LEU A 238 -12.74 26.13 2.58
C LEU A 238 -14.05 26.29 1.78
N SER A 239 -15.07 26.87 2.41
CA SER A 239 -16.40 27.00 1.83
C SER A 239 -16.46 28.10 0.76
N ALA A 240 -15.73 29.20 0.96
CA ALA A 240 -15.59 30.27 -0.02
C ALA A 240 -14.55 31.33 0.37
N PHE A 241 -14.17 32.16 -0.60
CA PHE A 241 -13.63 33.49 -0.32
C PHE A 241 -14.76 34.52 -0.29
N ARG A 242 -14.73 35.41 0.70
CA ARG A 242 -15.75 36.44 0.94
C ARG A 242 -15.09 37.80 1.05
N ILE A 243 -15.84 38.84 0.72
CA ILE A 243 -15.42 40.22 0.92
C ILE A 243 -16.47 40.83 1.84
N ALA A 244 -16.06 41.39 2.98
CA ALA A 244 -16.97 42.12 3.84
C ALA A 244 -17.45 43.38 3.14
N GLU A 245 -18.77 43.53 3.01
CA GLU A 245 -19.38 44.66 2.28
C GLU A 245 -19.09 46.02 2.93
N GLN A 246 -18.80 46.03 4.23
CA GLN A 246 -18.64 47.23 5.03
C GLN A 246 -17.25 47.88 4.81
N ASP A 247 -16.22 47.05 4.71
CA ASP A 247 -14.82 47.51 4.83
C ASP A 247 -13.94 47.03 3.65
N GLY A 248 -14.43 46.11 2.82
CA GLY A 248 -13.73 45.61 1.62
C GLY A 248 -12.68 44.54 1.89
N PHE A 249 -12.51 44.08 3.13
CA PHE A 249 -11.54 43.05 3.51
C PHE A 249 -11.98 41.64 3.10
N GLY A 250 -10.98 40.84 2.70
CA GLY A 250 -11.15 39.45 2.31
C GLY A 250 -11.22 38.53 3.52
N TYR A 251 -12.07 37.51 3.45
CA TYR A 251 -12.15 36.43 4.44
C TYR A 251 -12.19 35.07 3.78
N ILE A 252 -11.55 34.10 4.41
CA ILE A 252 -11.75 32.69 4.15
C ILE A 252 -12.96 32.23 4.96
N GLN A 253 -14.02 31.80 4.29
CA GLN A 253 -15.15 31.15 4.93
C GLN A 253 -14.88 29.65 5.05
N THR A 254 -15.15 29.06 6.22
CA THR A 254 -15.10 27.63 6.48
C THR A 254 -16.33 27.15 7.24
N ASP A 255 -16.65 25.87 7.07
CA ASP A 255 -17.64 25.14 7.88
C ASP A 255 -17.00 24.31 9.00
N ALA A 256 -15.67 24.33 9.14
CA ALA A 256 -14.99 23.80 10.30
C ALA A 256 -15.53 24.47 11.57
N ALA A 257 -15.92 23.69 12.56
CA ALA A 257 -16.64 24.22 13.72
C ALA A 257 -15.78 25.20 14.53
N VAL A 258 -16.23 26.46 14.62
CA VAL A 258 -15.60 27.53 15.39
C VAL A 258 -16.59 28.04 16.44
N ASN A 259 -16.13 28.22 17.67
CA ASN A 259 -16.92 28.74 18.78
C ASN A 259 -16.19 29.90 19.47
N GLY A 260 -16.89 30.67 20.31
CA GLY A 260 -16.27 31.72 21.13
C GLY A 260 -15.06 31.18 21.89
N GLY A 261 -13.95 31.91 21.87
CA GLY A 261 -12.64 31.47 22.37
C GLY A 261 -11.70 30.88 21.31
N SER A 262 -12.21 30.50 20.14
CA SER A 262 -11.37 30.07 19.01
C SER A 262 -10.79 31.26 18.22
N SER A 263 -11.30 32.48 18.44
CA SER A 263 -10.80 33.70 17.81
C SER A 263 -9.31 33.92 18.13
N GLY A 264 -8.56 34.31 17.11
CA GLY A 264 -7.10 34.34 17.09
C GLY A 264 -6.44 32.99 16.83
N GLY A 265 -7.22 31.91 16.75
CA GLY A 265 -6.76 30.58 16.43
C GLY A 265 -6.39 30.41 14.96
N ALA A 266 -5.89 29.24 14.60
CA ALA A 266 -5.36 28.97 13.27
C ALA A 266 -6.40 28.33 12.35
N LEU A 267 -6.41 28.73 11.08
CA LEU A 267 -6.96 27.95 9.99
C LEU A 267 -5.82 27.36 9.17
N LEU A 268 -5.78 26.03 9.07
CA LEU A 268 -4.69 25.27 8.48
C LEU A 268 -5.15 24.48 7.26
N ASN A 269 -4.26 24.33 6.27
CA ASN A 269 -4.48 23.43 5.15
C ASN A 269 -4.04 21.98 5.47
N THR A 270 -4.23 21.06 4.52
CA THR A 270 -3.87 19.63 4.64
C THR A 270 -2.37 19.34 4.72
N ARG A 271 -1.51 20.38 4.65
CA ARG A 271 -0.06 20.27 4.90
C ARG A 271 0.32 20.77 6.30
N GLY A 272 -0.65 21.23 7.10
CA GLY A 272 -0.40 21.84 8.41
C GLY A 272 0.13 23.28 8.35
N GLU A 273 0.01 23.94 7.19
CA GLU A 273 0.47 25.32 7.02
C GLU A 273 -0.66 26.29 7.38
N LEU A 274 -0.30 27.39 8.04
CA LEU A 274 -1.20 28.49 8.38
C LEU A 274 -1.66 29.21 7.11
N ILE A 275 -2.96 29.19 6.85
CA ILE A 275 -3.59 29.87 5.72
C ILE A 275 -4.52 31.01 6.15
N GLY A 276 -4.86 31.09 7.44
CA GLY A 276 -5.57 32.25 7.97
C GLY A 276 -5.74 32.21 9.48
N ILE A 277 -6.22 33.31 10.06
CA ILE A 277 -6.47 33.46 11.49
C ILE A 277 -7.98 33.56 11.73
N ILE A 278 -8.50 32.67 12.56
CA ILE A 278 -9.91 32.64 12.94
C ILE A 278 -10.26 33.98 13.60
N SER A 279 -11.25 34.68 13.07
CA SER A 279 -11.60 36.02 13.54
C SER A 279 -13.02 36.01 14.11
N TRP A 280 -14.04 35.77 13.28
CA TRP A 280 -15.45 35.81 13.71
C TRP A 280 -16.32 34.71 13.11
N SER A 281 -17.55 34.58 13.61
CA SER A 281 -18.55 33.62 13.17
C SER A 281 -19.93 34.27 13.13
N TYR A 282 -20.78 33.85 12.21
CA TYR A 282 -22.17 34.34 12.17
C TYR A 282 -22.96 33.71 13.33
N VAL A 283 -23.45 34.53 14.26
CA VAL A 283 -24.21 34.08 15.46
C VAL A 283 -25.65 34.62 15.49
N GLY A 284 -26.07 35.33 14.46
CA GLY A 284 -27.37 35.97 14.35
C GLY A 284 -27.37 37.07 13.29
N TYR A 285 -28.54 37.62 12.99
CA TYR A 285 -28.66 38.79 12.10
C TYR A 285 -29.37 39.94 12.81
N ARG A 286 -29.00 41.16 12.43
CA ARG A 286 -29.60 42.39 12.91
C ARG A 286 -30.53 42.95 11.85
N ASP A 287 -31.82 43.07 12.16
CA ASP A 287 -32.74 43.65 11.19
C ASP A 287 -32.51 45.16 10.98
N GLY A 288 -33.15 45.71 9.95
CA GLY A 288 -33.07 47.15 9.64
C GLY A 288 -33.68 48.07 10.70
N TYR A 289 -34.24 47.52 11.78
CA TYR A 289 -34.76 48.24 12.95
C TYR A 289 -33.84 48.11 14.18
N GLY A 290 -32.72 47.40 14.06
CA GLY A 290 -31.72 47.22 15.12
C GLY A 290 -32.01 46.08 16.10
N TYR A 291 -33.06 45.28 15.86
CA TYR A 291 -33.34 44.09 16.64
C TYR A 291 -32.40 42.96 16.22
N PHE A 292 -31.74 42.36 17.22
CA PHE A 292 -30.96 41.15 17.03
C PHE A 292 -31.90 39.95 17.04
N TYR A 293 -31.84 39.15 15.99
CA TYR A 293 -32.49 37.85 15.91
C TYR A 293 -31.40 36.78 16.00
N GLU A 294 -31.47 35.99 17.06
CA GLU A 294 -30.63 34.82 17.25
C GLU A 294 -31.14 33.73 16.31
N GLU A 295 -30.58 33.68 15.11
CA GLU A 295 -30.69 32.53 14.22
C GLU A 295 -29.39 31.73 14.34
N VAL A 296 -29.52 30.42 14.50
CA VAL A 296 -28.36 29.52 14.56
C VAL A 296 -27.86 29.34 13.13
N PHE A 297 -26.76 30.01 12.79
CA PHE A 297 -26.03 29.77 11.56
C PHE A 297 -24.95 28.71 11.83
N GLU A 298 -25.09 27.55 11.21
CA GLU A 298 -24.10 26.47 11.31
C GLU A 298 -23.11 26.54 10.13
N GLY A 299 -21.82 26.36 10.40
CA GLY A 299 -20.79 26.27 9.35
C GLY A 299 -20.51 27.59 8.61
N MET A 300 -20.71 28.74 9.26
CA MET A 300 -20.40 30.06 8.70
C MET A 300 -19.37 30.78 9.58
N HIS A 301 -18.13 30.33 9.44
CA HIS A 301 -16.98 30.82 10.21
C HIS A 301 -15.97 31.48 9.28
N TYR A 302 -15.24 32.47 9.79
CA TYR A 302 -14.40 33.33 8.97
C TYR A 302 -13.00 33.47 9.55
N ALA A 303 -12.02 33.38 8.67
CA ALA A 303 -10.63 33.62 8.98
C ALA A 303 -10.04 34.72 8.08
N VAL A 304 -9.18 35.56 8.65
CA VAL A 304 -8.39 36.54 7.91
C VAL A 304 -7.32 35.80 7.10
N PRO A 305 -7.24 35.95 5.77
CA PRO A 305 -6.27 35.24 4.94
C PRO A 305 -4.83 35.61 5.32
N VAL A 306 -3.94 34.62 5.37
CA VAL A 306 -2.55 34.87 5.78
C VAL A 306 -1.80 35.80 4.81
N ASP A 307 -2.14 35.80 3.52
CA ASP A 307 -1.49 36.71 2.56
C ASP A 307 -1.90 38.18 2.74
N ASP A 308 -2.99 38.47 3.45
CA ASP A 308 -3.37 39.84 3.81
C ASP A 308 -2.61 40.31 5.06
N ILE A 309 -2.06 39.37 5.85
CA ILE A 309 -1.30 39.62 7.10
C ILE A 309 0.19 39.80 6.81
N PHE A 310 0.71 39.13 5.77
CA PHE A 310 2.13 39.09 5.45
C PHE A 310 2.48 39.92 4.19
N PRO A 311 3.66 40.57 4.12
CA PRO A 311 4.77 40.49 5.07
C PRO A 311 4.47 41.21 6.40
N LEU A 312 5.13 40.75 7.46
CA LEU A 312 4.98 41.33 8.80
C LEU A 312 5.26 42.84 8.79
N PRO A 313 4.59 43.63 9.65
CA PRO A 313 4.91 45.04 9.86
C PRO A 313 6.38 45.24 10.23
N ASP A 314 6.97 46.38 9.82
CA ASP A 314 8.36 46.76 10.15
C ASP A 314 8.61 46.89 11.68
N ASP A 315 7.58 46.94 12.51
CA ASP A 315 7.72 46.95 13.98
C ASP A 315 7.65 45.54 14.59
N VAL A 316 7.23 44.55 13.78
CA VAL A 316 7.30 43.10 14.07
C VAL A 316 8.49 42.53 13.30
N ILE A 317 9.68 43.12 13.50
CA ILE A 317 10.92 42.65 12.86
C ILE A 317 11.55 41.52 13.68
N ILE A 318 11.82 40.42 12.96
CA ILE A 318 12.59 39.23 13.31
C ILE A 318 14.08 39.57 13.46
#